data_AF-A0ABD3QBT5-F1
#
_entry.id   AF-A0ABD3QBT5-F1
#
_cell.length_a   1.000
_cell.length_b   1.000
_cell.length_c   1.000
_cell.angle_alpha   90.00
_cell.angle_beta   90.00
_cell.angle_gamma   90.00
#
_symmetry.space_group_name_H-M   'P 1'
#
loop_
_entity.id
_entity.type
_entity.pdbx_description
1 polymer ?
#
loop_
_entity_poly.entity_id
_entity_poly.type
_entity_poly.pdbx_seq_one_letter_code
_entity_poly.pdbx_strand_id
1 'polypeptide(L)'
;MPTQETVPASVADVNASTSPAKFRWIQVIELGYEENEGGNDAEEAPICFNCGAAAGEHSKLSKCAKCEVASYCSRECQVKNWKGGDGKVGHKFSCAAYKRVGEDMMIIFGDDKDTARQDIISRLRFYALPYAIHKFSSAGRGFLFLQSDSSLAVLSLPSPVLSNGRKYTRQRSVLLHWLTMKEFDTEVCMDDFELASVRKELNAVVESYHEEIEVPVLMRFRCGHVAVGVAPLIPDFKLCTMLGKEYYAETSGAVQLNIDDM
;
A
#
# COMPACT_ATOMS: atom_id res chain seq x y z
N MET A 1 3.66 -35.52 36.77
CA MET A 1 3.65 -34.12 37.26
C MET A 1 3.43 -33.23 36.05
N PRO A 2 2.35 -32.44 36.00
CA PRO A 2 2.09 -31.56 34.86
C PRO A 2 3.09 -30.40 34.88
N THR A 3 3.79 -30.21 33.76
CA THR A 3 4.66 -29.06 33.50
C THR A 3 3.83 -27.79 33.46
N GLN A 4 4.12 -26.85 34.37
CA GLN A 4 3.52 -25.52 34.36
C GLN A 4 3.98 -24.78 33.09
N GLU A 5 3.06 -24.55 32.16
CA GLU A 5 3.28 -23.61 31.06
C GLU A 5 3.37 -22.20 31.63
N THR A 6 4.55 -21.60 31.50
CA THR A 6 4.81 -20.21 31.89
C THR A 6 4.10 -19.27 30.91
N VAL A 7 3.03 -18.62 31.38
CA VAL A 7 2.35 -17.55 30.66
C VAL A 7 3.30 -16.35 30.51
N PRO A 8 3.49 -15.80 29.30
CA PRO A 8 4.39 -14.66 29.08
C PRO A 8 3.93 -13.43 29.85
N ALA A 9 4.89 -12.75 30.49
CA ALA A 9 4.66 -11.67 31.45
C ALA A 9 4.17 -10.34 30.83
N SER A 10 4.26 -10.18 29.50
CA SER A 10 3.76 -8.99 28.82
C SER A 10 3.44 -9.22 27.34
N VAL A 11 2.47 -8.47 26.81
CA VAL A 11 2.14 -8.43 25.37
C VAL A 11 3.30 -7.89 24.52
N ALA A 12 4.23 -7.14 25.14
CA ALA A 12 5.41 -6.61 24.45
C ALA A 12 6.44 -7.70 24.11
N ASP A 13 6.51 -8.78 24.89
CA ASP A 13 7.46 -9.88 24.67
C ASP A 13 7.03 -10.81 23.52
N VAL A 14 5.76 -10.78 23.11
CA VAL A 14 5.22 -11.59 22.00
C VAL A 14 5.60 -11.00 20.63
N ASN A 15 5.82 -9.69 20.54
CA ASN A 15 6.03 -8.98 19.27
C ASN A 15 7.51 -8.84 18.83
N ALA A 16 8.48 -9.28 19.64
CA ALA A 16 9.90 -9.04 19.35
C ALA A 16 10.59 -10.15 18.52
N SER A 17 9.96 -11.31 18.31
CA SER A 17 10.62 -12.47 17.68
C SER A 17 10.04 -12.93 16.34
N THR A 18 8.90 -12.40 15.92
CA THR A 18 8.31 -12.75 14.62
C THR A 18 8.76 -11.75 13.57
N SER A 19 9.62 -12.21 12.66
CA SER A 19 9.96 -11.47 11.44
C SER A 19 8.66 -10.99 10.77
N PRO A 20 8.58 -9.71 10.36
CA PRO A 20 7.37 -9.20 9.73
C PRO A 20 7.03 -10.07 8.53
N ALA A 21 5.77 -10.51 8.46
CA ALA A 21 5.34 -11.42 7.42
C ALA A 21 5.60 -10.80 6.05
N LYS A 22 6.42 -11.51 5.27
CA LYS A 22 6.95 -11.01 4.01
C LYS A 22 6.07 -11.51 2.88
N PHE A 23 5.59 -10.59 2.06
CA PHE A 23 4.79 -10.91 0.89
C PHE A 23 5.72 -11.43 -0.19
N ARG A 24 5.27 -12.43 -0.95
CA ARG A 24 6.07 -13.05 -2.01
C ARG A 24 5.55 -12.63 -3.37
N TRP A 25 6.30 -11.78 -4.05
CA TRP A 25 6.03 -11.39 -5.43
C TRP A 25 6.60 -12.42 -6.39
N ILE A 26 5.80 -12.81 -7.38
CA ILE A 26 6.11 -13.90 -8.32
C ILE A 26 6.36 -13.33 -9.71
N GLN A 27 5.54 -12.37 -10.12
CA GLN A 27 5.72 -11.65 -11.36
C GLN A 27 5.42 -10.17 -11.13
N VAL A 28 6.27 -9.31 -11.66
CA VAL A 28 6.10 -7.86 -11.64
C VAL A 28 6.38 -7.36 -13.05
N ILE A 29 5.49 -6.52 -13.57
CA ILE A 29 5.63 -5.90 -14.88
C ILE A 29 5.30 -4.41 -14.78
N GLU A 30 5.85 -3.63 -15.70
CA GLU A 30 5.53 -2.23 -15.90
C GLU A 30 4.93 -2.09 -17.30
N LEU A 31 3.68 -1.63 -17.39
CA LEU A 31 2.97 -1.47 -18.66
C LEU A 31 3.38 -0.21 -19.44
N GLY A 32 4.33 0.58 -18.91
CA GLY A 32 4.90 1.73 -19.60
C GLY A 32 3.95 2.91 -19.79
N TYR A 33 2.94 3.04 -18.92
CA TYR A 33 2.03 4.18 -18.94
C TYR A 33 2.80 5.45 -18.59
N GLU A 34 2.58 6.52 -19.38
CA GLU A 34 3.15 7.82 -19.08
C GLU A 34 2.59 8.31 -17.73
N GLU A 35 3.47 8.51 -16.76
CA GLU A 35 3.12 8.98 -15.42
C GLU A 35 2.78 10.48 -15.44
N ASN A 36 1.68 10.86 -16.09
CA ASN A 36 1.15 12.22 -16.04
C ASN A 36 0.27 12.43 -14.78
N GLU A 37 0.63 11.76 -13.68
CA GLU A 37 -0.21 11.66 -12.48
C GLU A 37 -0.14 12.89 -11.57
N GLY A 38 0.91 13.68 -11.70
CA GLY A 38 1.13 14.91 -10.94
C GLY A 38 0.44 16.13 -11.53
N GLY A 39 -0.60 15.96 -12.36
CA GLY A 39 -1.18 17.03 -13.19
C GLY A 39 -1.21 18.37 -12.47
N ASN A 40 -0.46 19.37 -12.96
CA ASN A 40 -0.09 20.64 -12.32
C ASN A 40 0.47 20.56 -10.87
N ASP A 41 -0.13 19.80 -9.95
CA ASP A 41 0.16 19.77 -8.51
C ASP A 41 1.61 19.40 -8.17
N ALA A 42 2.24 18.48 -8.93
CA ALA A 42 3.65 18.08 -8.70
C ALA A 42 4.65 19.04 -9.34
N GLU A 43 4.26 19.76 -10.38
CA GLU A 43 5.08 20.78 -11.05
C GLU A 43 5.13 22.10 -10.26
N GLU A 44 4.25 22.27 -9.28
CA GLU A 44 4.27 23.43 -8.42
C GLU A 44 5.55 23.51 -7.58
N ALA A 45 6.03 24.74 -7.38
CA ALA A 45 7.22 25.01 -6.60
C ALA A 45 7.11 24.42 -5.18
N PRO A 46 8.23 23.87 -4.65
CA PRO A 46 8.25 23.24 -3.35
C PRO A 46 7.92 24.23 -2.23
N ILE A 47 7.21 23.75 -1.23
CA ILE A 47 6.84 24.50 -0.03
C ILE A 47 7.46 23.86 1.21
N CYS A 48 7.51 24.62 2.31
CA CYS A 48 7.97 24.09 3.58
C CYS A 48 7.01 23.01 4.10
N PHE A 49 7.54 21.81 4.35
CA PHE A 49 6.78 20.67 4.88
C PHE A 49 6.16 20.91 6.26
N ASN A 50 6.64 21.91 7.00
CA ASN A 50 6.11 22.24 8.33
C ASN A 50 5.05 23.36 8.29
N CYS A 51 5.37 24.51 7.69
CA CYS A 51 4.52 25.70 7.72
C CYS A 51 3.81 26.02 6.40
N GLY A 52 4.14 25.32 5.31
CA GLY A 52 3.57 25.57 3.99
C GLY A 52 4.11 26.79 3.24
N ALA A 53 5.04 27.54 3.82
CA ALA A 53 5.63 28.72 3.17
C ALA A 53 6.41 28.35 1.90
N ALA A 54 6.22 29.13 0.83
CA ALA A 54 6.89 28.93 -0.44
C ALA A 54 8.33 29.47 -0.41
N ALA A 55 9.18 29.00 -1.33
CA ALA A 55 10.58 29.43 -1.46
C ALA A 55 10.78 30.93 -1.78
N GLY A 56 9.72 31.67 -2.14
CA GLY A 56 9.77 33.11 -2.40
C GLY A 56 9.51 33.99 -1.16
N GLU A 57 8.86 33.45 -0.12
CA GLU A 57 8.55 34.18 1.12
C GLU A 57 9.72 34.15 2.12
N HIS A 58 10.58 33.15 1.99
CA HIS A 58 11.80 32.98 2.77
C HIS A 58 12.98 32.75 1.81
N SER A 59 14.22 32.90 2.30
CA SER A 59 15.39 32.41 1.56
C SER A 59 15.22 30.95 1.09
N LYS A 60 16.02 30.54 0.08
CA LYS A 60 16.06 29.17 -0.49
C LYS A 60 15.76 28.08 0.55
N LEU A 61 14.77 27.22 0.27
CA LEU A 61 14.41 26.12 1.15
C LEU A 61 15.58 25.12 1.29
N SER A 62 15.81 24.67 2.51
CA SER A 62 16.78 23.63 2.84
C SER A 62 16.12 22.24 2.82
N LYS A 63 16.80 21.25 2.25
CA LYS A 63 16.31 19.87 2.14
C LYS A 63 16.73 19.04 3.35
N CYS A 64 15.92 18.04 3.70
CA CYS A 64 16.29 17.05 4.71
C CYS A 64 17.51 16.24 4.24
N ALA A 65 18.61 16.26 4.99
CA ALA A 65 19.83 15.55 4.62
C ALA A 65 19.71 14.00 4.54
N LYS A 66 18.58 13.41 4.96
CA LYS A 66 18.38 11.95 4.92
C LYS A 66 17.64 11.47 3.68
N CYS A 67 16.53 12.13 3.35
CA CYS A 67 15.71 11.77 2.18
C CYS A 67 15.97 12.68 0.99
N GLU A 68 16.56 13.85 1.20
CA GLU A 68 16.81 14.89 0.19
C GLU A 68 15.54 15.47 -0.48
N VAL A 69 14.35 14.95 -0.16
CA VAL A 69 13.07 15.41 -0.70
C VAL A 69 12.44 16.53 0.15
N ALA A 70 12.19 16.25 1.43
CA ALA A 70 11.41 17.16 2.26
C ALA A 70 12.12 18.52 2.47
N SER A 71 11.42 19.61 2.15
CA SER A 71 11.96 20.97 2.12
C SER A 71 11.47 21.83 3.30
N TYR A 72 12.34 22.70 3.82
CA TYR A 72 12.09 23.51 5.02
C TYR A 72 12.67 24.92 4.89
N CYS A 73 11.92 25.93 5.34
CA CYS A 73 12.41 27.32 5.37
C CYS A 73 13.47 27.56 6.45
N SER A 74 13.56 26.69 7.47
CA SER A 74 14.45 26.84 8.62
C SER A 74 14.69 25.51 9.34
N ARG A 75 15.76 25.46 10.14
CA ARG A 75 16.09 24.29 10.98
C ARG A 75 15.00 24.05 12.02
N GLU A 76 14.41 25.11 12.55
CA GLU A 76 13.32 25.07 13.52
C GLU A 76 12.09 24.37 12.93
N CYS A 77 11.72 24.70 11.68
CA CYS A 77 10.63 24.02 10.98
C CYS A 77 10.92 22.53 10.76
N GLN A 78 12.16 22.18 10.41
CA GLN A 78 12.55 20.77 10.27
C GLN A 78 12.43 20.00 11.59
N VAL A 79 12.88 20.59 12.70
CA VAL A 79 12.81 19.96 14.04
C VAL A 79 11.37 19.79 14.51
N LYS A 80 10.51 20.79 14.27
CA LYS A 80 9.07 20.71 14.60
C LYS A 80 8.38 19.60 13.82
N ASN A 81 8.62 19.50 12.52
CA ASN A 81 8.03 18.43 11.70
C ASN A 81 8.60 17.04 12.06
N TRP A 82 9.88 16.94 12.47
CA TRP A 82 10.55 15.66 12.69
C TRP A 82 9.76 14.68 13.57
N LYS A 83 9.31 15.10 14.75
CA LYS A 83 8.53 14.24 15.67
C LYS A 83 7.03 14.24 15.37
N GLY A 84 6.52 15.27 14.72
CA GLY A 84 5.09 15.54 14.58
C GLY A 84 4.53 16.30 15.78
N GLY A 85 3.21 16.53 15.77
CA GLY A 85 2.45 17.30 16.77
C GLY A 85 1.00 17.50 16.32
N ASP A 86 0.09 17.79 17.25
CA ASP A 86 -1.33 18.08 16.97
C ASP A 86 -2.04 17.03 16.08
N GLY A 87 -1.80 15.74 16.36
CA GLY A 87 -2.37 14.63 15.58
C GLY A 87 -1.71 14.39 14.21
N LYS A 88 -0.64 15.11 13.86
CA LYS A 88 0.10 14.91 12.61
C LYS A 88 1.25 13.92 12.79
N VAL A 89 1.36 12.98 11.85
CA VAL A 89 2.52 12.08 11.74
C VAL A 89 3.76 12.89 11.37
N GLY A 90 4.80 12.82 12.20
CA GLY A 90 6.05 13.52 11.95
C GLY A 90 6.88 12.94 10.81
N HIS A 91 7.71 13.77 10.19
CA HIS A 91 8.59 13.38 9.09
C HIS A 91 9.51 12.19 9.43
N LYS A 92 9.83 11.94 10.71
CA LYS A 92 10.62 10.77 11.12
C LYS A 92 10.06 9.45 10.56
N PHE A 93 8.74 9.31 10.52
CA PHE A 93 8.08 8.08 10.08
C PHE A 93 7.87 8.01 8.55
N SER A 94 7.85 9.16 7.87
CA SER A 94 7.69 9.25 6.41
C SER A 94 9.00 9.46 5.65
N CYS A 95 10.11 9.75 6.34
CA CYS A 95 11.41 10.04 5.73
C CYS A 95 11.91 8.91 4.83
N ALA A 96 11.73 7.64 5.23
CA ALA A 96 12.12 6.49 4.40
C ALA A 96 11.26 6.38 3.13
N ALA A 97 9.94 6.60 3.25
CA ALA A 97 9.03 6.60 2.11
C ALA A 97 9.36 7.72 1.11
N TYR A 98 9.66 8.93 1.59
CA TYR A 98 10.08 10.02 0.71
C TYR A 98 11.43 9.75 0.04
N LYS A 99 12.39 9.16 0.76
CA LYS A 99 13.68 8.80 0.15
C LYS A 99 13.49 7.83 -1.02
N ARG A 100 12.60 6.87 -0.84
CA ARG A 100 12.23 5.87 -1.85
C ARG A 100 11.52 6.48 -3.07
N VAL A 101 10.61 7.42 -2.83
CA VAL A 101 9.78 8.04 -3.87
C VAL A 101 10.51 9.16 -4.63
N GLY A 102 11.52 9.78 -4.03
CA GLY A 102 12.27 10.85 -4.69
C GLY A 102 11.48 12.15 -4.84
N GLU A 103 12.07 13.09 -5.58
CA GLU A 103 11.49 14.42 -5.84
C GLU A 103 10.48 14.39 -6.99
N ASP A 104 10.74 13.53 -7.97
CA ASP A 104 9.95 13.30 -9.18
C ASP A 104 8.72 12.42 -8.96
N MET A 105 8.49 11.96 -7.73
CA MET A 105 7.40 11.05 -7.38
C MET A 105 7.47 9.70 -8.10
N MET A 106 8.68 9.23 -8.44
CA MET A 106 8.91 7.96 -9.12
C MET A 106 9.73 6.98 -8.27
N ILE A 107 9.28 5.73 -8.19
CA ILE A 107 10.08 4.68 -7.56
C ILE A 107 10.90 3.97 -8.64
N ILE A 108 12.21 4.21 -8.66
CA ILE A 108 13.09 3.71 -9.72
C ILE A 108 13.57 2.28 -9.43
N PHE A 109 13.92 1.96 -8.19
CA PHE A 109 14.56 0.70 -7.83
C PHE A 109 13.56 -0.42 -7.49
N GLY A 110 13.87 -1.66 -7.91
CA GLY A 110 13.00 -2.82 -7.70
C GLY A 110 12.70 -3.12 -6.23
N ASP A 111 13.72 -3.14 -5.37
CA ASP A 111 13.59 -3.41 -3.92
C ASP A 111 12.74 -2.35 -3.20
N ASP A 112 12.83 -1.11 -3.69
CA ASP A 112 12.01 -0.01 -3.21
C ASP A 112 10.54 -0.20 -3.61
N LYS A 113 10.26 -0.67 -4.84
CA LYS A 113 8.90 -1.04 -5.25
C LYS A 113 8.36 -2.20 -4.43
N ASP A 114 9.18 -3.21 -4.11
CA ASP A 114 8.82 -4.31 -3.21
C ASP A 114 8.37 -3.79 -1.84
N THR A 115 9.17 -2.88 -1.28
CA THR A 115 8.88 -2.24 0.01
C THR A 115 7.60 -1.41 -0.06
N ALA A 116 7.38 -0.66 -1.15
CA ALA A 116 6.15 0.11 -1.35
C ALA A 116 4.91 -0.78 -1.41
N ARG A 117 4.95 -1.90 -2.16
CA ARG A 117 3.84 -2.86 -2.20
C ARG A 117 3.57 -3.48 -0.83
N GLN A 118 4.62 -3.85 -0.11
CA GLN A 118 4.55 -4.36 1.26
C GLN A 118 3.87 -3.35 2.20
N ASP A 119 4.27 -2.09 2.15
CA ASP A 119 3.70 -1.00 2.97
C ASP A 119 2.21 -0.78 2.66
N ILE A 120 1.82 -0.89 1.38
CA ILE A 120 0.41 -0.77 0.95
C ILE A 120 -0.41 -1.92 1.49
N ILE A 121 -0.05 -3.19 1.25
CA ILE A 121 -0.87 -4.31 1.76
C ILE A 121 -0.86 -4.35 3.27
N SER A 122 0.26 -4.04 3.93
CA SER A 122 0.33 -4.05 5.39
C SER A 122 -0.69 -3.10 6.04
N ARG A 123 -1.01 -1.98 5.40
CA ARG A 123 -2.08 -1.06 5.82
C ARG A 123 -3.48 -1.60 5.52
N LEU A 124 -3.66 -2.24 4.37
CA LEU A 124 -4.95 -2.75 3.91
C LEU A 124 -5.35 -4.08 4.56
N ARG A 125 -4.41 -4.86 5.08
CA ARG A 125 -4.61 -6.30 5.38
C ARG A 125 -5.77 -6.60 6.33
N PHE A 126 -6.04 -5.72 7.30
CA PHE A 126 -7.13 -5.89 8.27
C PHE A 126 -8.53 -5.67 7.66
N TYR A 127 -8.61 -5.15 6.44
CA TYR A 127 -9.86 -4.99 5.69
C TYR A 127 -9.87 -5.89 4.46
N ALA A 128 -8.75 -5.94 3.73
CA ALA A 128 -8.61 -6.64 2.46
C ALA A 128 -8.57 -8.17 2.62
N LEU A 129 -7.90 -8.70 3.66
CA LEU A 129 -7.84 -10.15 3.86
C LEU A 129 -9.15 -10.73 4.41
N PRO A 130 -9.83 -10.10 5.40
CA PRO A 130 -11.19 -10.51 5.77
C PRO A 130 -12.17 -10.47 4.60
N TYR A 131 -12.05 -9.47 3.72
CA TYR A 131 -12.83 -9.40 2.48
C TYR A 131 -12.56 -10.60 1.58
N ALA A 132 -11.30 -10.92 1.32
CA ALA A 132 -10.89 -12.07 0.52
C ALA A 132 -11.43 -13.39 1.08
N ILE A 133 -11.27 -13.64 2.39
CA ILE A 133 -11.77 -14.86 3.04
C ILE A 133 -13.30 -14.94 3.00
N HIS A 134 -13.99 -13.82 3.24
CA HIS A 134 -15.44 -13.77 3.12
C HIS A 134 -15.91 -14.14 1.71
N LYS A 135 -15.30 -13.54 0.67
CA LYS A 135 -15.66 -13.82 -0.73
C LYS A 135 -15.29 -15.21 -1.18
N PHE A 136 -14.14 -15.74 -0.74
CA PHE A 136 -13.75 -17.13 -0.97
C PHE A 136 -14.82 -18.10 -0.49
N SER A 137 -15.43 -17.85 0.68
CA SER A 137 -16.47 -18.74 1.23
C SER A 137 -17.74 -18.83 0.38
N SER A 138 -18.06 -17.78 -0.41
CA SER A 138 -19.24 -17.73 -1.25
C SER A 138 -18.98 -18.02 -2.73
N ALA A 139 -17.85 -17.55 -3.27
CA ALA A 139 -17.50 -17.63 -4.68
C ALA A 139 -16.53 -18.77 -5.01
N GLY A 140 -15.90 -19.36 -3.98
CA GLY A 140 -14.88 -20.37 -4.13
C GLY A 140 -13.50 -19.78 -4.44
N ARG A 141 -12.63 -20.65 -4.96
CA ARG A 141 -11.21 -20.39 -5.19
C ARG A 141 -11.01 -19.27 -6.23
N GLY A 142 -10.11 -18.35 -5.92
CA GLY A 142 -9.89 -17.13 -6.68
C GLY A 142 -8.70 -16.34 -6.13
N PHE A 143 -8.69 -15.04 -6.41
CA PHE A 143 -7.65 -14.13 -5.94
C PHE A 143 -8.21 -12.75 -5.59
N LEU A 144 -7.48 -12.03 -4.76
CA LEU A 144 -7.75 -10.64 -4.43
C LEU A 144 -7.12 -9.73 -5.47
N PHE A 145 -7.95 -9.02 -6.24
CA PHE A 145 -7.52 -8.00 -7.17
C PHE A 145 -7.61 -6.62 -6.52
N LEU A 146 -6.46 -5.95 -6.41
CA LEU A 146 -6.28 -4.61 -5.85
C LEU A 146 -6.04 -3.62 -6.98
N GLN A 147 -6.98 -2.73 -7.21
CA GLN A 147 -6.88 -1.69 -8.24
C GLN A 147 -6.86 -0.30 -7.62
N SER A 148 -6.05 0.61 -8.16
CA SER A 148 -6.10 2.02 -7.79
C SER A 148 -5.81 2.95 -8.96
N ASP A 149 -6.49 4.09 -8.95
CA ASP A 149 -6.23 5.20 -9.86
C ASP A 149 -5.11 6.13 -9.37
N SER A 150 -4.40 5.74 -8.31
CA SER A 150 -3.16 6.36 -7.86
C SER A 150 -1.96 5.47 -8.23
N SER A 151 -0.81 6.08 -8.51
CA SER A 151 0.46 5.37 -8.69
C SER A 151 0.90 4.64 -7.43
N LEU A 152 1.79 3.67 -7.63
CA LEU A 152 2.50 3.01 -6.55
C LEU A 152 3.22 4.02 -5.64
N ALA A 153 3.84 5.05 -6.23
CA ALA A 153 4.56 6.08 -5.49
C ALA A 153 3.65 6.87 -4.54
N VAL A 154 2.54 7.42 -5.05
CA VAL A 154 1.55 8.19 -4.27
C VAL A 154 0.94 7.35 -3.15
N LEU A 155 0.58 6.10 -3.45
CA LEU A 155 0.02 5.21 -2.44
C LEU A 155 1.05 4.80 -1.39
N SER A 156 2.33 4.68 -1.75
CA SER A 156 3.39 4.28 -0.82
C SER A 156 3.69 5.33 0.26
N LEU A 157 3.24 6.57 0.09
CA LEU A 157 3.41 7.61 1.09
C LEU A 157 2.48 7.39 2.30
N PRO A 158 2.94 7.64 3.54
CA PRO A 158 2.09 7.48 4.73
C PRO A 158 0.94 8.48 4.79
N SER A 159 1.15 9.71 4.31
CA SER A 159 0.16 10.79 4.30
C SER A 159 -0.03 11.32 2.87
N PRO A 160 -1.14 12.01 2.57
CA PRO A 160 -1.43 12.54 1.25
C PRO A 160 -0.66 13.85 1.02
N VAL A 161 0.65 13.83 1.16
CA VAL A 161 1.55 14.97 0.98
C VAL A 161 2.63 14.59 -0.03
N LEU A 162 2.68 15.28 -1.16
CA LEU A 162 3.62 15.04 -2.26
C LEU A 162 5.06 15.41 -1.89
N SER A 163 6.01 15.04 -2.75
CA SER A 163 7.45 15.34 -2.61
C SER A 163 7.75 16.85 -2.51
N ASN A 164 6.91 17.70 -3.12
CA ASN A 164 7.01 19.17 -3.06
C ASN A 164 6.38 19.77 -1.79
N GLY A 165 5.84 18.94 -0.88
CA GLY A 165 5.24 19.36 0.39
C GLY A 165 3.77 19.76 0.32
N ARG A 166 3.16 19.72 -0.87
CA ARG A 166 1.74 20.05 -1.08
C ARG A 166 0.85 18.85 -0.80
N LYS A 167 -0.40 19.11 -0.43
CA LYS A 167 -1.38 18.06 -0.22
C LYS A 167 -1.78 17.46 -1.57
N TYR A 168 -1.82 16.14 -1.64
CA TYR A 168 -2.42 15.43 -2.77
C TYR A 168 -3.94 15.69 -2.77
N THR A 169 -4.45 16.22 -3.88
CA THR A 169 -5.82 16.74 -3.97
C THR A 169 -6.86 15.65 -4.23
N ARG A 170 -6.45 14.50 -4.78
CA ARG A 170 -7.32 13.36 -5.08
C ARG A 170 -7.39 12.39 -3.91
N GLN A 171 -8.52 11.69 -3.79
CA GLN A 171 -8.68 10.63 -2.80
C GLN A 171 -7.73 9.46 -3.13
N ARG A 172 -6.92 9.03 -2.17
CA ARG A 172 -6.15 7.80 -2.30
C ARG A 172 -7.04 6.63 -1.90
N SER A 173 -7.49 5.87 -2.88
CA SER A 173 -8.35 4.70 -2.65
C SER A 173 -7.84 3.47 -3.37
N VAL A 174 -8.18 2.30 -2.83
CA VAL A 174 -7.93 1.01 -3.45
C VAL A 174 -9.25 0.27 -3.54
N LEU A 175 -9.57 -0.20 -4.74
CA LEU A 175 -10.72 -1.02 -5.03
C LEU A 175 -10.35 -2.50 -4.89
N LEU A 176 -11.11 -3.21 -4.08
CA LEU A 176 -10.94 -4.62 -3.78
C LEU A 176 -11.97 -5.45 -4.57
N HIS A 177 -11.49 -6.35 -5.41
CA HIS A 177 -12.32 -7.34 -6.09
C HIS A 177 -11.85 -8.74 -5.71
N TRP A 178 -12.78 -9.65 -5.47
CA TRP A 178 -12.48 -11.07 -5.45
C TRP A 178 -12.91 -11.64 -6.78
N LEU A 179 -11.97 -12.24 -7.52
CA LEU A 179 -12.23 -12.77 -8.85
C LEU A 179 -11.81 -14.22 -8.95
N THR A 180 -12.61 -14.99 -9.66
CA THR A 180 -12.20 -16.30 -10.20
C THR A 180 -11.34 -16.09 -11.46
N MET A 181 -10.58 -17.11 -11.84
CA MET A 181 -9.82 -17.06 -13.11
C MET A 181 -10.74 -16.89 -14.34
N LYS A 182 -11.98 -17.38 -14.27
CA LYS A 182 -12.96 -17.21 -15.35
C LYS A 182 -13.40 -15.75 -15.50
N GLU A 183 -13.73 -15.08 -14.40
CA GLU A 183 -14.09 -13.66 -14.41
C GLU A 183 -12.91 -12.80 -14.86
N PHE A 184 -11.69 -13.14 -14.41
CA PHE A 184 -10.48 -12.46 -14.87
C PHE A 184 -10.30 -12.54 -16.40
N ASP A 185 -10.49 -13.74 -16.98
CA ASP A 185 -10.34 -13.94 -18.42
C ASP A 185 -11.44 -13.24 -19.23
N THR A 186 -12.68 -13.23 -18.72
CA THR A 186 -13.86 -12.78 -19.48
C THR A 186 -14.23 -11.32 -19.27
N GLU A 187 -13.85 -10.72 -18.15
CA GLU A 187 -14.16 -9.34 -17.80
C GLU A 187 -12.88 -8.49 -17.83
N VAL A 188 -11.88 -8.85 -17.02
CA VAL A 188 -10.69 -8.00 -16.81
C VAL A 188 -9.77 -7.99 -18.03
N CYS A 189 -9.41 -9.16 -18.58
CA CYS A 189 -8.54 -9.23 -19.75
C CYS A 189 -9.21 -8.75 -21.04
N MET A 190 -10.55 -8.73 -21.07
CA MET A 190 -11.30 -8.18 -22.21
C MET A 190 -11.23 -6.65 -22.24
N ASP A 191 -11.28 -6.02 -21.06
CA ASP A 191 -11.19 -4.57 -20.93
C ASP A 191 -9.73 -4.06 -20.97
N ASP A 192 -8.78 -4.83 -20.44
CA ASP A 192 -7.35 -4.51 -20.38
C ASP A 192 -6.51 -5.73 -20.80
N PHE A 193 -6.28 -5.87 -22.10
CA PHE A 193 -5.59 -7.04 -22.68
C PHE A 193 -4.14 -7.18 -22.19
N GLU A 194 -3.52 -6.11 -21.67
CA GLU A 194 -2.15 -6.15 -21.17
C GLU A 194 -2.03 -7.01 -19.91
N LEU A 195 -3.12 -7.14 -19.13
CA LEU A 195 -3.19 -8.02 -17.97
C LEU A 195 -3.17 -9.51 -18.34
N ALA A 196 -3.41 -9.87 -19.60
CA ALA A 196 -3.23 -11.25 -20.05
C ALA A 196 -1.78 -11.74 -19.88
N SER A 197 -0.81 -10.82 -19.82
CA SER A 197 0.62 -11.13 -19.66
C SER A 197 0.98 -11.72 -18.28
N VAL A 198 0.13 -11.51 -17.26
CA VAL A 198 0.31 -12.10 -15.91
C VAL A 198 -0.58 -13.31 -15.65
N ARG A 199 -1.46 -13.65 -16.59
CA ARG A 199 -2.46 -14.72 -16.44
C ARG A 199 -1.85 -16.06 -16.03
N LYS A 200 -0.72 -16.44 -16.65
CA LYS A 200 -0.07 -17.73 -16.42
C LYS A 200 0.39 -17.88 -14.97
N GLU A 201 1.14 -16.90 -14.47
CA GLU A 201 1.68 -16.95 -13.09
C GLU A 201 0.55 -16.77 -12.06
N LEU A 202 -0.44 -15.93 -12.35
CA LEU A 202 -1.62 -15.80 -11.51
C LEU A 202 -2.39 -17.12 -11.38
N ASN A 203 -2.65 -17.81 -12.48
CA ASN A 203 -3.32 -19.11 -12.47
C ASN A 203 -2.54 -20.14 -11.63
N ALA A 204 -1.23 -20.22 -11.83
CA ALA A 204 -0.37 -21.14 -11.08
C ALA A 204 -0.44 -20.89 -9.56
N VAL A 205 -0.52 -19.63 -9.15
CA VAL A 205 -0.69 -19.25 -7.74
C VAL A 205 -2.06 -19.63 -7.22
N VAL A 206 -3.12 -19.31 -7.96
CA VAL A 206 -4.51 -19.62 -7.57
C VAL A 206 -4.74 -21.13 -7.44
N GLU A 207 -4.07 -21.94 -8.25
CA GLU A 207 -4.18 -23.40 -8.17
C GLU A 207 -3.43 -24.00 -6.96
N SER A 208 -2.37 -23.35 -6.49
CA SER A 208 -1.42 -23.93 -5.53
C SER A 208 -1.46 -23.37 -4.11
N TYR A 209 -2.12 -22.24 -3.87
CA TYR A 209 -2.15 -21.61 -2.53
C TYR A 209 -2.99 -22.39 -1.51
N HIS A 210 -2.70 -22.15 -0.23
CA HIS A 210 -3.46 -22.69 0.90
C HIS A 210 -4.30 -21.58 1.57
N GLU A 211 -5.63 -21.67 1.45
CA GLU A 211 -6.57 -20.62 1.84
C GLU A 211 -6.54 -20.20 3.32
N GLU A 212 -6.13 -21.09 4.22
CA GLU A 212 -6.00 -20.78 5.65
C GLU A 212 -4.70 -20.06 6.04
N ILE A 213 -3.74 -19.98 5.12
CA ILE A 213 -2.38 -19.50 5.40
C ILE A 213 -2.07 -18.27 4.55
N GLU A 214 -2.62 -18.19 3.34
CA GLU A 214 -2.24 -17.17 2.37
C GLU A 214 -3.35 -16.87 1.36
N VAL A 215 -3.21 -15.73 0.69
CA VAL A 215 -4.16 -15.22 -0.30
C VAL A 215 -3.39 -14.80 -1.56
N PRO A 216 -3.75 -15.31 -2.75
CA PRO A 216 -3.25 -14.80 -4.02
C PRO A 216 -3.67 -13.34 -4.22
N VAL A 217 -2.74 -12.50 -4.65
CA VAL A 217 -2.98 -11.08 -4.87
C VAL A 217 -2.51 -10.67 -6.26
N LEU A 218 -3.37 -9.97 -6.98
CA LEU A 218 -3.02 -9.18 -8.16
C LEU A 218 -3.15 -7.70 -7.80
N MET A 219 -2.12 -6.91 -8.09
CA MET A 219 -2.14 -5.45 -7.95
C MET A 219 -2.06 -4.77 -9.30
N ARG A 220 -2.82 -3.70 -9.49
CA ARG A 220 -2.72 -2.82 -10.65
C ARG A 220 -2.89 -1.37 -10.22
N PHE A 221 -1.85 -0.57 -10.47
CA PHE A 221 -1.83 0.86 -10.19
C PHE A 221 -1.86 1.66 -11.48
N ARG A 222 -2.24 2.93 -11.38
CA ARG A 222 -2.37 3.82 -12.54
C ARG A 222 -1.07 4.07 -13.30
N CYS A 223 0.09 4.00 -12.65
CA CYS A 223 1.40 4.11 -13.30
C CYS A 223 1.77 2.89 -14.16
N GLY A 224 0.83 1.97 -14.43
CA GLY A 224 1.08 0.74 -15.19
C GLY A 224 1.80 -0.33 -14.38
N HIS A 225 1.98 -0.12 -13.08
CA HIS A 225 2.62 -1.09 -12.21
C HIS A 225 1.67 -2.24 -11.92
N VAL A 226 2.05 -3.46 -12.33
CA VAL A 226 1.27 -4.68 -12.11
C VAL A 226 2.13 -5.72 -11.39
N ALA A 227 1.56 -6.33 -10.35
CA ALA A 227 2.27 -7.35 -9.57
C ALA A 227 1.35 -8.51 -9.19
N VAL A 228 1.82 -9.74 -9.43
CA VAL A 228 1.24 -10.98 -8.94
C VAL A 228 2.07 -11.48 -7.78
N GLY A 229 1.41 -11.85 -6.69
CA GLY A 229 2.07 -12.41 -5.54
C GLY A 229 1.14 -13.16 -4.60
N VAL A 230 1.68 -13.51 -3.45
CA VAL A 230 0.97 -14.19 -2.38
C VAL A 230 1.17 -13.43 -1.08
N ALA A 231 0.04 -13.12 -0.43
CA ALA A 231 -0.03 -12.44 0.84
C ALA A 231 -0.21 -13.45 1.98
N PRO A 232 0.66 -13.44 3.01
CA PRO A 232 0.40 -14.23 4.20
C PRO A 232 -0.85 -13.72 4.91
N LEU A 233 -1.67 -14.64 5.41
CA LEU A 233 -2.93 -14.33 6.05
C LEU A 233 -2.70 -13.81 7.47
N ILE A 234 -2.64 -12.48 7.59
CA ILE A 234 -2.49 -11.77 8.87
C ILE A 234 -3.54 -10.67 8.97
N PRO A 235 -4.51 -10.78 9.90
CA PRO A 235 -4.58 -11.78 10.98
C PRO A 235 -4.95 -13.18 10.46
N ASP A 236 -4.91 -14.19 11.34
CA ASP A 236 -5.17 -15.59 10.96
C ASP A 236 -6.57 -15.82 10.34
N PHE A 237 -6.75 -16.98 9.73
CA PHE A 237 -7.97 -17.36 9.02
C PHE A 237 -9.25 -17.23 9.85
N LYS A 238 -9.19 -17.60 11.14
CA LYS A 238 -10.37 -17.56 12.01
C LYS A 238 -10.78 -16.12 12.27
N LEU A 239 -9.81 -15.24 12.57
CA LEU A 239 -10.10 -13.82 12.75
C LEU A 239 -10.57 -13.18 11.45
N CYS A 240 -9.93 -13.47 10.31
CA CYS A 240 -10.39 -13.00 9.00
C CYS A 240 -11.82 -13.47 8.68
N THR A 241 -12.19 -14.69 9.04
CA THR A 241 -13.56 -15.20 8.85
C THR A 241 -14.57 -14.44 9.71
N MET A 242 -14.23 -14.13 10.97
CA MET A 242 -15.10 -13.35 11.85
C MET A 242 -15.28 -11.91 11.35
N LEU A 243 -14.17 -11.21 11.10
CA LEU A 243 -14.19 -9.84 10.58
C LEU A 243 -14.85 -9.76 9.21
N GLY A 244 -14.66 -10.76 8.36
CA GLY A 244 -15.26 -10.81 7.03
C GLY A 244 -16.78 -10.86 7.09
N LYS A 245 -17.35 -11.61 8.04
CA LYS A 245 -18.80 -11.61 8.30
C LYS A 245 -19.27 -10.29 8.87
N GLU A 246 -18.53 -9.71 9.81
CA GLU A 246 -18.90 -8.44 10.45
C GLU A 246 -18.89 -7.27 9.45
N TYR A 247 -17.86 -7.17 8.62
CA TYR A 247 -17.67 -6.03 7.72
C TYR A 247 -18.44 -6.17 6.41
N TYR A 248 -18.66 -7.39 5.91
CA TYR A 248 -19.08 -7.62 4.53
C TYR A 248 -20.30 -8.53 4.35
N ALA A 249 -21.01 -8.92 5.42
CA ALA A 249 -22.20 -9.77 5.29
C ALA A 249 -23.26 -9.26 4.30
N GLU A 250 -23.39 -7.93 4.18
CA GLU A 250 -24.37 -7.29 3.30
C GLU A 250 -23.76 -6.78 1.99
N THR A 251 -22.44 -6.89 1.83
CA THR A 251 -21.73 -6.28 0.70
C THR A 251 -21.65 -7.26 -0.47
N SER A 252 -22.46 -7.04 -1.51
CA SER A 252 -22.32 -7.72 -2.79
C SER A 252 -21.29 -7.01 -3.67
N GLY A 253 -20.32 -7.73 -4.24
CA GLY A 253 -19.33 -7.17 -5.16
C GLY A 253 -18.13 -6.48 -4.49
N ALA A 254 -17.60 -5.48 -5.20
CA ALA A 254 -16.33 -4.81 -4.90
C ALA A 254 -16.42 -3.84 -3.71
N VAL A 255 -15.29 -3.62 -3.05
CA VAL A 255 -15.17 -2.71 -1.90
C VAL A 255 -14.13 -1.65 -2.18
N GLN A 256 -14.47 -0.38 -2.03
CA GLN A 256 -13.49 0.69 -2.06
C GLN A 256 -13.00 1.00 -0.65
N LEU A 257 -11.68 0.99 -0.46
CA LEU A 257 -11.02 1.43 0.77
C LEU A 257 -10.34 2.77 0.54
N ASN A 258 -10.63 3.76 1.37
CA ASN A 258 -9.93 5.04 1.39
C ASN A 258 -8.72 4.94 2.31
N ILE A 259 -7.51 5.09 1.76
CA ILE A 259 -6.26 4.88 2.52
C ILE A 259 -6.07 5.91 3.63
N ASP A 260 -6.56 7.12 3.42
CA ASP A 260 -6.40 8.23 4.35
C ASP A 260 -7.40 8.19 5.52
N ASP A 261 -8.39 7.29 5.49
CA ASP A 261 -9.44 7.15 6.52
C ASP A 261 -9.18 5.98 7.48
N MET A 262 -8.15 5.16 7.22
CA MET A 262 -7.78 3.96 8.02
C MET A 262 -6.74 4.27 9.10
#